data_AF-A0A0M4JNB7-F1
#
_entry.id   AF-A0A0M4JNB7-F1
#
_cell.length_a   1.000
_cell.length_b   1.000
_cell.length_c   1.000
_cell.angle_alpha   90.00
_cell.angle_beta   90.00
_cell.angle_gamma   90.00
#
_symmetry.space_group_name_H-M   'P 1'
#
loop_
_entity.id
_entity.type
_entity.pdbx_description
1 polymer ?
#
loop_
_entity_poly.entity_id
_entity_poly.type
_entity_poly.pdbx_seq_one_letter_code
_entity_poly.pdbx_strand_id
1 'polypeptide(L)' 'MLDTEDLILGSVSGKIRRSFLRILPGNRVKIEVSRYDSTGGRIIY' A
#
# COMPACT_ATOMS: atom_id res chain seq x y z
N MET A 1 15.53 6.63 -0.32
CA MET A 1 14.55 7.54 -0.96
C MET A 1 14.30 6.99 -2.35
N LEU A 2 13.30 6.13 -2.49
CA LEU A 2 12.71 5.85 -3.80
C LEU A 2 11.45 6.70 -3.83
N ASP A 3 11.63 7.91 -4.36
CA ASP A 3 10.54 8.82 -4.73
C ASP A 3 10.06 8.34 -6.11
N THR A 4 9.58 7.10 -6.16
CA THR A 4 8.92 6.61 -7.36
C THR A 4 7.47 6.98 -7.17
N GLU A 5 6.99 7.96 -7.94
CA GLU A 5 5.57 8.29 -8.13
C GLU A 5 4.83 7.13 -8.84
N ASP A 6 5.15 5.88 -8.47
CA ASP A 6 4.50 4.70 -8.97
C ASP A 6 3.11 4.63 -8.32
N LEU A 7 2.09 4.87 -9.13
CA LEU A 7 0.69 4.65 -8.78
C LEU A 7 0.42 3.13 -8.76
N ILE A 8 0.86 2.49 -7.68
CA ILE A 8 0.68 1.05 -7.48
C ILE A 8 -0.76 0.77 -7.08
N LEU A 9 -1.41 -0.20 -7.74
CA LEU A 9 -2.70 -0.70 -7.31
C LEU A 9 -2.51 -1.53 -6.03
N GLY A 10 -2.77 -0.87 -4.90
CA GLY A 10 -2.63 -1.44 -3.57
C GLY A 10 -3.92 -2.10 -3.08
N SER A 11 -3.91 -3.41 -2.85
CA SER A 11 -5.02 -4.06 -2.13
C SER A 11 -4.85 -3.87 -0.63
N VAL A 12 -5.93 -3.39 0.00
CA VAL A 12 -5.98 -3.14 1.43
C VAL A 12 -6.07 -4.49 2.16
N SER A 13 -5.17 -4.76 3.12
CA SER A 13 -5.26 -5.99 3.91
C SER A 13 -6.57 -6.03 4.72
N GLY A 14 -7.16 -7.21 4.88
CA GLY A 14 -8.40 -7.40 5.64
C GLY A 14 -8.32 -6.90 7.09
N LYS A 15 -7.12 -6.77 7.65
CA LYS A 15 -6.87 -6.18 8.97
C LYS A 15 -7.25 -4.70 9.03
N ILE A 16 -6.87 -3.92 8.02
CA ILE A 16 -7.23 -2.50 7.88
C ILE A 16 -8.74 -2.35 7.70
N ARG A 17 -9.33 -3.23 6.89
CA ARG A 17 -10.78 -3.25 6.63
C ARG A 17 -11.59 -3.56 7.88
N ARG A 18 -11.06 -4.40 8.79
CA ARG A 18 -11.65 -4.63 10.13
C ARG A 18 -11.37 -3.50 11.12
N SER A 19 -10.22 -2.82 10.98
CA SER A 19 -9.79 -1.76 11.90
C SER A 19 -10.36 -0.38 11.57
N PHE A 20 -11.20 -0.26 10.53
CA PHE A 20 -11.76 1.00 10.05
C PHE A 20 -10.71 2.10 9.82
N LEU A 21 -9.46 1.72 9.52
CA LEU A 21 -8.41 2.68 9.24
C LEU A 21 -8.70 3.35 7.89
N ARG A 22 -8.87 4.67 7.91
CA ARG A 22 -9.10 5.46 6.71
C ARG A 22 -7.76 5.96 6.18
N ILE A 23 -7.33 5.41 5.05
CA ILE A 23 -6.12 5.85 4.35
C ILE A 23 -6.47 7.16 3.64
N LEU A 24 -5.80 8.24 4.03
CA LEU A 24 -5.91 9.56 3.39
C LEU A 24 -4.70 9.80 2.49
N PRO A 25 -4.86 10.57 1.39
CA PRO A 25 -3.72 10.98 0.56
C PRO A 25 -2.72 11.78 1.42
N GLY A 26 -1.44 11.41 1.36
CA GLY A 26 -0.37 11.98 2.19
C GLY A 26 -0.04 11.19 3.46
N ASN A 27 -0.80 10.13 3.78
CA ASN A 27 -0.50 9.26 4.90
C ASN A 27 0.57 8.22 4.52
N ARG A 28 1.58 8.04 5.37
CA ARG A 28 2.66 7.07 5.13
C ARG A 28 2.17 5.67 5.46
N VAL A 29 2.11 4.81 4.45
CA VAL A 29 1.74 3.40 4.59
C VAL A 29 2.90 2.49 4.19
N LYS A 30 3.01 1.32 4.83
CA LYS A 30 3.91 0.26 4.38
C LYS A 30 3.21 -0.60 3.33
N ILE A 31 3.89 -0.80 2.21
CA ILE A 31 3.44 -1.62 1.10
C ILE A 31 4.44 -2.76 0.95
N GLU A 32 3.93 -3.99 0.86
CA GLU A 32 4.71 -5.14 0.41
C GLU A 32 4.55 -5.26 -1.10
N VAL A 33 5.64 -5.10 -1.84
CA VAL A 33 5.70 -5.34 -3.28
C VAL A 33 6.50 -6.60 -3.55
N SER A 34 6.01 -7.44 -4.46
CA SER A 34 6.79 -8.59 -4.90
C SER A 34 7.94 -8.12 -5.77
N ARG A 35 9.11 -8.74 -5.62
CA ARG A 35 10.33 -8.40 -6.38
C ARG A 35 10.17 -8.55 -7.90
N TYR A 36 9.13 -9.27 -8.33
CA TYR A 36 8.84 -9.59 -9.74
C TYR A 36 7.74 -8.71 -10.35
N ASP A 37 6.90 -8.07 -9.53
CA ASP A 37 5.79 -7.26 -10.01
C ASP A 37 5.66 -6.02 -9.14
N SER A 38 6.22 -4.92 -9.64
CA SER A 38 6.22 -3.61 -8.98
C SER A 38 4.87 -2.90 -9.07
N THR A 39 3.94 -3.44 -9.87
CA THR A 39 2.62 -2.86 -10.19
C THR A 39 1.53 -3.24 -9.18
N GLY A 40 1.75 -4.34 -8.44
CA GLY A 40 0.82 -4.87 -7.45
C GLY A 40 1.40 -4.80 -6.03
N GLY A 41 0.76 -4.01 -5.17
CA GLY A 41 1.17 -3.84 -3.77
C GLY A 41 0.14 -4.38 -2.79
N ARG A 42 0.58 -4.97 -1.69
CA ARG A 42 -0.30 -5.24 -0.53
C ARG A 42 -0.01 -4.23 0.56
N ILE A 43 -1.02 -3.47 0.97
CA ILE A 43 -0.88 -2.53 2.09
C ILE A 43 -0.95 -3.34 3.39
N ILE A 44 0.17 -3.40 4.10
CA ILE A 44 0.33 -4.13 5.37
C ILE A 44 0.32 -3.22 6.61
N TYR A 45 0.20 -1.91 6.40
CA TYR A 45 0.16 -0.93 7.49
C TYR A 45 -1.06 -1.13 8.40
#